data_AF-X0M2U4-F1
#
_entry.id   AF-X0M2U4-F1
#
_cell.length_a   1.000
_cell.length_b   1.000
_cell.length_c   1.000
_cell.angle_alpha   90.00
_cell.angle_beta   90.00
_cell.angle_gamma   90.00
#
_symmetry.space_group_name_H-M   'P 1'
#
loop_
_entity.id
_entity.type
_entity.pdbx_description
1 polymer ?
#
loop_
_entity_poly.entity_id
_entity_poly.type
_entity_poly.pdbx_seq_one_letter_code
_entity_poly.pdbx_strand_id
1 'polypeptide(L)'
;MLAADKSGNLYGVGGRGMIAQGVAKVGATVTVNTIHDADTGLYKVYINGQEKYSTTSPQDVWRDKYGAYATSSGSGPITVTWNDVEFYTR
;
A
#
# COMPACT_ATOMS: atom_id res chain seq x y z
N MET A 1 4.70 -2.69 -3.31
CA MET A 1 4.57 -1.22 -3.19
C MET A 1 3.17 -0.83 -3.61
N LEU A 2 2.45 -0.17 -2.71
CA LEU A 2 1.19 0.52 -2.98
C LEU A 2 1.52 1.98 -3.33
N ALA A 3 0.88 2.52 -4.36
CA ALA A 3 1.07 3.91 -4.80
C ALA A 3 -0.28 4.61 -4.95
N ALA A 4 -0.25 5.94 -4.90
CA ALA A 4 -1.40 6.80 -5.14
C ALA A 4 -1.20 7.62 -6.43
N ASP A 5 -2.27 7.85 -7.18
CA ASP A 5 -2.26 8.78 -8.31
C ASP A 5 -2.93 10.12 -7.96
N LYS A 6 -2.82 11.11 -8.85
CA LYS A 6 -3.42 12.44 -8.68
C LYS A 6 -4.95 12.45 -8.57
N SER A 7 -5.61 11.37 -9.01
CA SER A 7 -7.07 11.21 -8.91
C SER A 7 -7.49 10.61 -7.56
N GLY A 8 -6.52 10.30 -6.68
CA GLY A 8 -6.74 9.67 -5.39
C GLY A 8 -6.96 8.16 -5.49
N ASN A 9 -6.59 7.53 -6.60
CA ASN A 9 -6.64 6.08 -6.70
C ASN A 9 -5.42 5.44 -6.05
N LEU A 10 -5.63 4.32 -5.37
CA LEU A 10 -4.57 3.45 -4.88
C LEU A 10 -4.38 2.28 -5.85
N TYR A 11 -3.14 2.04 -6.26
CA TYR A 11 -2.79 0.98 -7.21
C TYR A 11 -1.49 0.28 -6.80
N GLY A 12 -1.35 -0.98 -7.21
CA GLY A 12 -0.12 -1.72 -6.99
C GLY A 12 0.89 -1.46 -8.10
N VAL A 13 2.09 -0.99 -7.74
CA VAL A 13 3.18 -0.75 -8.69
C VAL A 13 3.64 -2.06 -9.32
N GLY A 14 4.11 -2.03 -10.58
CA GLY A 14 4.62 -3.21 -11.29
C GLY A 14 3.52 -4.10 -11.90
N GLY A 15 2.43 -3.49 -12.37
CA GLY A 15 1.36 -4.20 -13.08
C GLY A 15 0.34 -4.91 -12.17
N ARG A 16 0.34 -4.63 -10.87
CA ARG A 16 -0.58 -5.24 -9.89
C ARG A 16 -1.99 -4.64 -9.91
N GLY A 17 -2.25 -3.67 -10.79
CA GLY A 17 -3.57 -3.12 -11.05
C GLY A 17 -4.09 -2.16 -9.99
N MET A 18 -5.36 -1.80 -10.15
CA MET A 18 -6.10 -0.91 -9.27
C MET A 18 -6.48 -1.62 -7.96
N ILE A 19 -6.28 -0.97 -6.83
CA ILE A 19 -6.59 -1.52 -5.49
C ILE A 19 -7.82 -0.82 -4.91
N ALA A 20 -7.91 0.51 -5.01
CA ALA A 20 -9.07 1.28 -4.58
C ALA A 20 -9.19 2.58 -5.37
N GLN A 21 -10.40 2.93 -5.82
CA GLN A 21 -10.61 4.13 -6.63
C GLN A 21 -11.01 5.33 -5.78
N GLY A 22 -10.35 6.47 -5.99
CA GLY A 22 -10.73 7.78 -5.44
C GLY A 22 -10.73 7.92 -3.91
N VAL A 23 -10.18 6.97 -3.16
CA VAL A 23 -10.17 6.96 -1.69
C VAL A 23 -9.07 7.85 -1.08
N ALA A 24 -7.98 8.07 -1.80
CA ALA A 24 -6.78 8.76 -1.33
C ALA A 24 -6.66 10.17 -1.91
N LYS A 25 -7.75 10.94 -1.93
CA LYS A 25 -7.72 12.36 -2.34
C LYS A 25 -6.93 13.17 -1.32
N VAL A 26 -6.37 14.31 -1.76
CA VAL A 26 -5.64 15.23 -0.87
C VAL A 26 -6.53 15.62 0.32
N GLY A 27 -6.00 15.46 1.54
CA GLY A 27 -6.71 15.73 2.79
C GLY A 27 -7.54 14.56 3.34
N ALA A 28 -7.69 13.46 2.60
CA ALA A 28 -8.34 12.26 3.11
C ALA A 28 -7.38 11.43 3.97
N THR A 29 -7.89 10.93 5.10
CA THR A 29 -7.22 9.87 5.87
C THR A 29 -7.61 8.51 5.30
N VAL A 30 -6.60 7.69 5.02
CA VAL A 30 -6.79 6.30 4.56
C VAL A 30 -6.02 5.37 5.47
N THR A 31 -6.71 4.36 6.00
CA THR A 31 -6.04 3.29 6.75
C THR A 31 -5.60 2.21 5.77
N VAL A 32 -4.31 1.89 5.78
CA VAL A 32 -3.72 0.84 4.95
C VAL A 32 -3.13 -0.21 5.87
N ASN A 33 -3.61 -1.45 5.75
CA ASN A 33 -2.98 -2.59 6.42
C ASN A 33 -2.44 -3.56 5.37
N THR A 34 -1.22 -4.03 5.54
CA THR A 34 -0.62 -5.08 4.72
C THR A 34 -0.33 -6.29 5.59
N ILE A 35 -0.68 -7.48 5.10
CA ILE A 35 -0.32 -8.74 5.74
C ILE A 35 0.64 -9.46 4.81
N HIS A 36 1.84 -9.73 5.30
CA HIS A 36 2.82 -10.64 4.69
C HIS A 36 2.90 -11.90 5.54
N ASP A 37 2.19 -12.95 5.12
CA ASP A 37 2.28 -14.26 5.79
C ASP A 37 3.27 -15.16 5.04
N ALA A 38 4.46 -15.28 5.59
CA ALA A 38 5.51 -16.11 5.02
C ALA A 38 5.28 -17.62 5.22
N ASP A 39 4.42 -18.05 6.15
CA ASP A 39 4.15 -19.48 6.36
C ASP A 39 3.23 -20.01 5.26
N THR A 40 2.22 -19.23 4.91
CA THR A 40 1.24 -19.59 3.87
C THR A 40 1.63 -19.05 2.49
N GLY A 41 2.63 -18.17 2.41
CA GLY A 41 3.03 -17.52 1.16
C GLY A 41 1.96 -16.58 0.63
N LEU A 42 1.33 -15.79 1.51
CA LEU A 42 0.21 -14.93 1.17
C LEU A 42 0.54 -13.45 1.43
N TYR A 43 0.18 -12.59 0.48
CA TYR A 43 0.20 -11.15 0.66
C TYR A 43 -1.19 -10.56 0.48
N LYS A 44 -1.63 -9.75 1.45
CA LYS A 44 -2.93 -9.08 1.43
C LYS A 44 -2.79 -7.58 1.68
N VAL A 45 -3.69 -6.81 1.08
CA VAL A 45 -3.83 -5.37 1.30
C VAL A 45 -5.27 -5.06 1.68
N TYR A 46 -5.42 -4.33 2.78
CA TYR A 46 -6.68 -3.80 3.26
C TYR A 46 -6.66 -2.28 3.17
N ILE A 47 -7.74 -1.72 2.64
CA ILE A 47 -7.96 -0.27 2.59
C ILE A 47 -9.21 0.03 3.40
N ASN A 48 -9.08 0.90 4.41
CA ASN A 48 -10.15 1.27 5.34
C ASN A 48 -10.85 0.03 5.93
N GLY A 49 -10.06 -0.97 6.36
CA GLY A 49 -10.53 -2.20 6.97
C GLY A 49 -11.08 -3.27 6.01
N GLN A 50 -11.19 -2.99 4.71
CA GLN A 50 -11.69 -3.94 3.72
C GLN A 50 -10.56 -4.56 2.89
N GLU A 51 -10.57 -5.89 2.71
CA GLU A 51 -9.62 -6.56 1.81
C GLU A 51 -9.85 -6.06 0.37
N LYS A 52 -8.79 -5.55 -0.26
CA LYS A 52 -8.83 -5.06 -1.65
C LYS A 52 -7.94 -5.85 -2.58
N TYR A 53 -6.95 -6.56 -2.04
CA TYR A 53 -6.01 -7.32 -2.83
C TYR A 53 -5.47 -8.49 -2.04
N SER A 54 -5.30 -9.61 -2.73
CA SER A 54 -4.68 -10.82 -2.23
C SER A 54 -3.93 -11.50 -3.37
N THR A 55 -2.74 -11.98 -3.09
CA THR A 55 -1.91 -12.73 -4.05
C THR A 55 -0.99 -13.70 -3.33
N THR A 56 -0.51 -14.69 -4.06
CA THR A 56 0.64 -15.49 -3.62
C THR A 56 1.88 -14.61 -3.51
N SER A 57 2.69 -14.88 -2.50
CA SER A 57 3.94 -14.18 -2.18
C SER A 57 5.03 -15.21 -1.86
N PRO A 58 6.30 -14.95 -2.26
CA PRO A 58 7.42 -15.78 -1.84
C PRO A 58 7.48 -15.96 -0.30
N GLN A 59 7.80 -17.19 0.11
CA GLN A 59 8.09 -17.55 1.50
C GLN A 59 9.54 -17.19 1.85
N ASP A 60 9.83 -15.90 1.94
CA ASP A 60 11.18 -15.34 2.18
C ASP A 60 11.11 -14.21 3.23
N VAL A 61 12.25 -13.65 3.61
CA VAL A 61 12.35 -12.52 4.54
C VAL A 61 11.98 -11.21 3.84
N TRP A 62 10.93 -10.58 4.34
CA TRP A 62 10.48 -9.26 3.90
C TRP A 62 10.90 -8.17 4.88
N ARG A 63 10.97 -6.94 4.37
CA ARG A 63 11.11 -5.74 5.18
C ARG A 63 10.05 -4.75 4.76
N ASP A 64 9.28 -4.28 5.73
CA ASP A 64 8.31 -3.23 5.46
C ASP A 64 8.99 -1.90 5.21
N LYS A 65 8.39 -1.11 4.33
CA LYS A 65 8.79 0.26 4.05
C LYS A 65 7.55 1.12 3.92
N TYR A 66 7.56 2.27 4.60
CA TYR A 66 6.56 3.32 4.46
C TYR A 66 7.27 4.67 4.30
N GLY A 67 6.55 5.66 3.79
CA GLY A 67 7.08 6.99 3.50
C GLY A 67 6.64 7.51 2.13
N ALA A 68 7.16 8.66 1.74
CA ALA A 68 6.93 9.23 0.42
C ALA A 68 7.99 8.74 -0.57
N TYR A 69 7.55 8.17 -1.69
CA TYR A 69 8.43 7.71 -2.76
C TYR A 69 7.80 8.02 -4.11
N ALA A 70 8.47 8.85 -4.91
CA ALA A 70 8.05 9.10 -6.27
C ALA A 70 8.30 7.85 -7.13
N THR A 71 7.26 7.35 -7.79
CA THR A 71 7.43 6.33 -8.83
C THR A 71 8.13 6.95 -10.05
N SER A 72 8.59 6.12 -10.99
CA SER A 72 9.27 6.60 -12.20
C SER A 72 8.41 7.51 -13.09
N SER A 73 7.08 7.44 -12.95
CA SER A 73 6.12 8.31 -13.64
C SER A 73 5.67 9.51 -12.81
N GLY A 74 6.05 9.58 -11.53
CA GLY A 74 5.73 10.69 -10.64
C GLY A 74 6.69 11.85 -10.81
N SER A 75 6.19 13.07 -10.69
CA SER A 75 7.00 14.29 -10.69
C SER A 75 6.45 15.31 -9.69
N GLY A 76 7.34 16.19 -9.21
CA GLY A 76 6.99 17.23 -8.24
C GLY A 76 7.08 16.78 -6.78
N PRO A 77 6.84 17.73 -5.84
CA PRO A 77 6.91 17.46 -4.41
C PRO A 77 5.74 16.57 -3.96
N ILE A 78 6.03 15.69 -2.99
CA ILE A 78 5.05 14.82 -2.35
C ILE A 78 5.05 15.15 -0.85
N THR A 79 3.88 15.43 -0.29
CA THR A 79 3.68 15.58 1.16
C THR A 79 2.72 14.51 1.64
N VAL A 80 3.11 13.76 2.67
CA VAL A 80 2.27 12.74 3.31
C VAL A 80 2.42 12.88 4.82
N THR A 81 1.29 12.87 5.52
CA THR A 81 1.26 12.75 6.98
C THR A 81 0.97 11.30 7.33
N TRP A 82 1.81 10.71 8.17
CA TRP A 82 1.61 9.37 8.71
C TRP A 82 1.23 9.49 10.18
N ASN A 83 0.18 8.79 10.57
CA ASN A 83 -0.27 8.63 11.95
C ASN A 83 -0.53 7.15 12.22
N ASP A 84 -0.48 6.76 13.49
CA ASP A 84 -0.80 5.41 13.97
C ASP A 84 -0.06 4.29 13.18
N VAL A 85 1.25 4.49 12.97
CA VAL A 85 2.09 3.54 12.24
C VAL A 85 2.65 2.50 13.21
N GLU A 86 2.32 1.24 12.95
CA GLU A 86 2.72 0.11 13.77
C GLU A 86 3.20 -1.05 12.89
N PHE A 87 4.17 -1.80 13.40
CA PHE A 87 4.69 -3.02 12.78
C PHE A 87 4.49 -4.17 13.73
N TYR A 88 3.93 -5.25 13.20
CA TYR A 88 3.61 -6.44 13.95
C TYR A 88 4.36 -7.63 13.35
N THR A 89 5.10 -8.32 14.20
CA THR A 89 5.59 -9.66 13.91
C THR A 89 4.89 -10.64 14.85
N ARG A 90 4.77 -11.87 14.42
CA ARG A 90 4.40 -13.01 15.26
C ARG A 90 5.50 -13.33 16.27
#